data_AF-A0A2H6GZF4-F1
#
_entry.id   AF-A0A2H6GZF4-F1
#
_cell.length_a   1.000
_cell.length_b   1.000
_cell.length_c   1.000
_cell.angle_alpha   90.00
_cell.angle_beta   90.00
_cell.angle_gamma   90.00
#
_symmetry.space_group_name_H-M   'P 1'
#
loop_
_entity.id
_entity.type
_entity.pdbx_description
1 polymer ?
#
loop_
_entity_poly.entity_id
_entity_poly.type
_entity_poly.pdbx_seq_one_letter_code
_entity_poly.pdbx_strand_id
1 'polypeptide(L)' 'MIKKKCKYCEKEIEGYTEKQVDYLLEQHKLSKHKEKKK' A
#
# COMPACT_ATOMS: atom_id res chain seq x y z
N MET A 1 -9.37 -13.02 -4.60
CA MET A 1 -8.14 -12.26 -4.30
C MET A 1 -8.42 -10.79 -4.58
N ILE A 2 -8.07 -9.92 -3.64
CA ILE A 2 -8.26 -8.48 -3.74
C ILE A 2 -6.93 -7.85 -4.14
N LYS A 3 -6.96 -6.96 -5.14
CA LYS A 3 -5.79 -6.20 -5.59
C LYS A 3 -6.05 -4.71 -5.42
N LYS A 4 -5.11 -3.98 -4.83
CA LYS A 4 -5.12 -2.51 -4.76
C LYS A 4 -3.81 -1.95 -5.30
N LYS A 5 -3.90 -0.99 -6.21
CA LYS A 5 -2.76 -0.23 -6.71
C LYS A 5 -2.43 0.93 -5.76
N CYS A 6 -1.15 1.15 -5.50
CA CYS A 6 -0.69 2.33 -4.77
C CYS A 6 -1.02 3.59 -5.56
N LYS A 7 -1.42 4.67 -4.87
CA LYS A 7 -1.73 5.95 -5.52
C LYS A 7 -0.46 6.74 -5.91
N TYR A 8 0.67 6.43 -5.29
CA TYR A 8 1.92 7.19 -5.40
C TYR A 8 2.98 6.47 -6.26
N CYS A 9 2.71 5.24 -6.68
CA CYS A 9 3.57 4.50 -7.61
C CYS A 9 2.80 3.38 -8.32
N GLU A 10 3.48 2.70 -9.23
CA GLU A 10 2.91 1.60 -10.01
C GLU A 10 2.86 0.27 -9.25
N LYS A 11 3.22 0.25 -7.96
CA LYS A 11 3.15 -0.97 -7.13
C LYS A 11 1.69 -1.39 -6.92
N GLU A 12 1.41 -2.66 -7.21
CA GLU A 12 0.16 -3.32 -6.86
C GLU A 12 0.36 -4.24 -5.65
N ILE A 13 -0.64 -4.27 -4.77
CA ILE A 13 -0.65 -5.11 -3.58
C ILE A 13 -1.85 -6.04 -3.65
N GLU A 14 -1.57 -7.32 -3.46
CA GLU A 14 -2.54 -8.39 -3.56
C GLU A 14 -2.70 -9.07 -2.19
N GLY A 15 -3.91 -9.50 -1.88
CA GLY A 15 -4.21 -10.19 -0.63
C GLY A 15 -5.58 -10.88 -0.63
N TYR A 16 -5.88 -11.56 0.46
CA TYR A 16 -7.10 -12.37 0.57
C TYR A 16 -8.25 -11.62 1.23
N THR A 17 -7.94 -10.62 2.06
CA THR A 17 -8.92 -9.79 2.76
C THR A 17 -8.61 -8.30 2.57
N GLU A 18 -9.64 -7.45 2.60
CA GLU A 18 -9.46 -6.01 2.43
C GLU A 18 -8.54 -5.42 3.50
N LYS A 19 -8.70 -5.85 4.76
CA LYS A 19 -7.88 -5.40 5.89
C LYS A 19 -6.40 -5.71 5.68
N GLN A 20 -6.08 -6.89 5.18
CA GLN A 20 -4.71 -7.29 4.88
C GLN A 20 -4.12 -6.43 3.76
N VAL A 21 -4.86 -6.23 2.67
CA VAL A 21 -4.41 -5.41 1.55
C VAL A 21 -4.22 -3.96 1.98
N ASP A 22 -5.12 -3.41 2.80
CA ASP A 22 -5.03 -2.05 3.31
C ASP A 22 -3.80 -1.87 4.22
N TYR A 23 -3.59 -2.78 5.16
CA TYR A 23 -2.41 -2.78 6.04
C TYR A 23 -1.10 -2.83 5.25
N LEU A 24 -1.01 -3.72 4.26
CA LEU A 24 0.17 -3.84 3.41
C LEU A 24 0.38 -2.57 2.56
N LEU A 25 -0.70 -1.93 2.11
CA LEU A 25 -0.66 -0.68 1.35
C LEU A 25 -0.23 0.51 2.21
N GLU A 26 -0.68 0.60 3.45
CA GLU A 26 -0.20 1.59 4.40
C GLU A 26 1.27 1.39 4.74
N GLN A 27 1.69 0.16 5.03
CA GLN A 27 3.10 -0.15 5.29
C GLN A 27 3.98 0.22 4.10
N HIS A 28 3.54 -0.12 2.88
CA HIS A 28 4.21 0.25 1.65
C HIS A 28 4.33 1.77 1.49
N LYS A 29 3.25 2.52 1.72
CA LYS A 29 3.27 4.00 1.71
C LYS A 29 4.27 4.55 2.73
N LEU A 30 4.25 4.05 3.97
CA LEU A 30 5.17 4.49 5.02
C LEU A 30 6.64 4.15 4.73
N SER A 31 6.92 3.08 3.99
CA SER A 31 8.28 2.66 3.67
C SER A 31 8.83 3.32 2.39
N LYS A 32 8.00 3.44 1.35
CA LYS A 32 8.43 3.89 0.01
C LYS A 32 8.02 5.31 -0.33
N HIS A 33 6.91 5.77 0.25
CA HIS A 33 6.35 7.11 0.05
C HIS A 33 6.36 7.89 1.35
N LYS A 34 7.42 7.69 2.15
CA LYS A 34 7.72 8.51 3.31
C LYS A 34 8.06 9.92 2.81
N GLU A 35 7.04 10.67 2.40
CA GLU A 35 7.11 12.12 2.38
C GLU A 35 7.59 12.51 3.77
N LYS A 36 8.76 13.14 3.80
CA LYS A 36 9.33 13.73 5.00
C LYS A 36 8.23 14.59 5.62
N LYS A 37 7.66 14.14 6.74
CA LYS A 37 6.99 15.06 7.67
C LYS A 37 8.07 16.08 8.06
N LYS A 38 8.00 17.26 7.46
CA LYS A 38 8.81 18.42 7.82
C LYS A 38 7.92 19.37 8.60
#